data_AF-A0AAD5XB05-F1
#
_entry.id   AF-A0AAD5XB05-F1
#
_cell.length_a   1.000
_cell.length_b   1.000
_cell.length_c   1.000
_cell.angle_alpha   90.00
_cell.angle_beta   90.00
_cell.angle_gamma   90.00
#
_symmetry.space_group_name_H-M   'P 1'
#
loop_
_entity.id
_entity.type
_entity.pdbx_description
1 polymer ?
#
loop_
_entity_poly.entity_id
_entity_poly.type
_entity_poly.pdbx_seq_one_letter_code
_entity_poly.pdbx_strand_id
1 'polypeptide(L)'
;LISSRFVPKTLFANASSISVLADAIIAGYYLNVPAGSPQAGIDLIASANVIINAGGPMDLKNRPPAAVHPAWSTTYWQVTYSTGWTKNLAALGITPILAADVSAAPNPLRALTPSATYLNEGDVNEVNWQDAFFGSNYPRLLAIKNTFDPTNVFTVWKGVGWVEKADSSDYCYYETI
;
A
#
# COMPACT_ATOMS: atom_id res chain seq x y z
N LEU A 1 -4.24 9.67 4.21
CA LEU A 1 -4.27 8.20 3.96
C LEU A 1 -3.49 7.92 2.70
N ILE A 2 -2.86 6.75 2.60
CA ILE A 2 -2.01 6.38 1.46
C ILE A 2 -2.33 4.94 1.06
N SER A 3 -2.28 4.67 -0.24
CA SER A 3 -2.24 3.33 -0.82
C SER A 3 -1.35 3.39 -2.07
N SER A 4 -0.73 2.27 -2.46
CA SER A 4 0.11 2.27 -3.65
C SER A 4 0.17 0.92 -4.34
N ARG A 5 0.74 0.92 -5.54
CA ARG A 5 1.03 -0.30 -6.29
C ARG A 5 2.32 -0.24 -7.07
N PHE A 6 2.99 -1.40 -7.16
CA PHE A 6 4.06 -1.59 -8.13
C PHE A 6 3.52 -1.84 -9.52
N VAL A 7 4.11 -1.14 -10.48
CA VAL A 7 3.80 -1.24 -11.91
C VAL A 7 4.98 -1.94 -12.59
N PRO A 8 4.80 -3.19 -13.05
CA PRO A 8 5.85 -3.96 -13.68
C PRO A 8 6.20 -3.41 -15.07
N LYS A 9 7.45 -3.66 -15.49
CA LYS A 9 7.98 -3.31 -16.82
C LYS A 9 7.14 -3.82 -17.98
N THR A 10 6.37 -4.89 -17.77
CA THR A 10 5.50 -5.50 -18.79
C THR A 10 4.38 -4.55 -19.24
N LEU A 11 3.92 -3.64 -18.38
CA LEU A 11 2.92 -2.63 -18.75
C LEU A 11 3.48 -1.51 -19.63
N PHE A 12 4.81 -1.45 -19.80
CA PHE A 12 5.51 -0.49 -20.67
C PHE A 12 5.96 -1.10 -22.00
N ALA A 13 5.54 -2.32 -22.32
CA ALA A 13 6.05 -3.07 -23.47
C ALA A 13 5.65 -2.46 -24.84
N ASN A 14 4.47 -1.82 -24.94
CA ASN A 14 3.98 -1.22 -26.18
C ASN A 14 2.91 -0.14 -25.91
N ALA A 15 2.49 0.58 -26.96
CA ALA A 15 1.50 1.65 -26.85
C ALA A 15 0.15 1.18 -26.27
N SER A 16 -0.28 -0.05 -26.57
CA SER A 16 -1.54 -0.58 -26.04
C SER A 16 -1.46 -0.84 -24.54
N SER A 17 -0.37 -1.45 -24.05
CA SER A 17 -0.19 -1.68 -22.60
C SER A 17 -0.04 -0.37 -21.83
N ILE A 18 0.63 0.62 -22.43
CA ILE A 18 0.77 1.97 -21.86
C ILE A 18 -0.58 2.67 -21.77
N SER A 19 -1.43 2.57 -22.80
CA SER A 19 -2.79 3.13 -22.76
C SER A 19 -3.60 2.54 -21.61
N VAL A 20 -3.61 1.21 -21.48
CA VAL A 20 -4.31 0.51 -20.39
C VAL A 20 -3.76 0.92 -19.01
N LEU A 21 -2.45 1.08 -18.88
CA LEU A 21 -1.83 1.61 -17.66
C LEU A 21 -2.29 3.03 -17.35
N ALA A 22 -2.28 3.93 -18.35
CA ALA A 22 -2.72 5.31 -18.18
C ALA A 22 -4.19 5.39 -17.75
N ASP A 23 -5.06 4.62 -18.40
CA ASP A 23 -6.49 4.54 -18.07
C ASP A 23 -6.70 4.04 -16.63
N ALA A 24 -5.95 3.03 -16.19
CA ALA A 24 -6.00 2.54 -14.82
C ALA A 24 -5.53 3.57 -13.79
N ILE A 25 -4.45 4.31 -14.08
CA ILE A 25 -3.96 5.38 -13.20
C ILE A 25 -5.04 6.47 -13.04
N ILE A 26 -5.63 6.90 -14.16
CA ILE A 26 -6.69 7.92 -14.20
C ILE A 26 -7.95 7.43 -13.47
N ALA A 27 -8.38 6.20 -13.70
CA ALA A 27 -9.51 5.61 -12.99
C ALA A 27 -9.26 5.59 -11.47
N GLY A 28 -8.06 5.21 -11.05
CA GLY A 28 -7.67 5.24 -9.63
C GLY A 28 -7.66 6.64 -9.04
N TYR A 29 -7.25 7.65 -9.81
CA TYR A 29 -7.35 9.05 -9.40
C TYR A 29 -8.80 9.45 -9.12
N TYR A 30 -9.73 9.14 -10.01
CA TYR A 30 -11.15 9.46 -9.82
C TYR A 30 -11.79 8.71 -8.65
N LEU A 31 -11.33 7.49 -8.34
CA LEU A 31 -11.75 6.78 -7.12
C LEU A 31 -11.21 7.43 -5.84
N ASN A 32 -10.08 8.12 -5.92
CA ASN A 32 -9.49 8.84 -4.79
C ASN A 32 -10.07 10.25 -4.60
N VAL A 33 -10.84 10.76 -5.58
CA VAL A 33 -11.55 12.03 -5.48
C VAL A 33 -12.87 11.76 -4.74
N PRO A 34 -13.12 12.42 -3.59
CA PRO A 34 -14.29 12.12 -2.77
C PRO A 34 -15.60 12.38 -3.54
N ALA A 35 -16.46 11.37 -3.64
CA ALA A 35 -17.76 11.53 -4.30
C ALA A 35 -18.64 12.54 -3.55
N GLY A 36 -19.00 13.65 -4.22
CA GLY A 36 -19.90 14.66 -3.68
C GLY A 36 -19.28 16.01 -3.29
N SER A 37 -18.04 16.31 -3.68
CA SER A 37 -17.52 17.67 -3.59
C SER A 37 -18.14 18.55 -4.70
N PRO A 38 -18.92 19.59 -4.37
CA PRO A 38 -19.10 20.67 -5.32
C PRO A 38 -17.71 21.26 -5.57
N GLN A 39 -17.32 21.36 -6.84
CA GLN A 39 -16.06 21.95 -7.37
C GLN A 39 -15.74 23.39 -6.88
N ALA A 40 -16.39 23.91 -5.85
CA ALA A 40 -16.26 25.28 -5.37
C ALA A 40 -15.99 25.42 -3.86
N GLY A 41 -15.86 24.34 -3.07
CA GLY A 41 -15.68 24.48 -1.61
C GLY A 41 -14.94 23.37 -0.85
N ILE A 42 -14.85 22.15 -1.40
CA ILE A 42 -14.13 21.02 -0.77
C ILE A 42 -12.71 20.84 -1.33
N ASP A 43 -12.37 21.50 -2.45
CA ASP A 43 -11.04 21.44 -3.08
C ASP A 43 -9.88 21.86 -2.16
N LEU A 44 -10.15 22.57 -1.06
CA LEU A 44 -9.16 22.95 -0.04
C LEU A 44 -9.03 21.94 1.13
N ILE A 45 -9.91 20.95 1.24
CA ILE A 45 -10.11 20.19 2.50
C ILE A 45 -9.52 18.77 2.41
N ALA A 46 -9.46 18.19 1.21
CA ALA A 46 -8.84 16.89 0.93
C ALA A 46 -8.30 16.88 -0.51
N SER A 47 -6.99 17.03 -0.69
CA SER A 47 -6.38 16.90 -2.02
C SER A 47 -6.11 15.43 -2.31
N ALA A 48 -6.79 14.88 -3.31
CA ALA A 48 -6.44 13.61 -3.92
C ALA A 48 -5.16 13.80 -4.74
N ASN A 49 -4.11 13.07 -4.41
CA ASN A 49 -2.84 13.14 -5.12
C ASN A 49 -2.52 11.77 -5.74
N VAL A 50 -1.89 11.81 -6.91
CA VAL A 50 -1.19 10.67 -7.49
C VAL A 50 0.29 11.02 -7.52
N ILE A 51 1.10 10.20 -6.87
CA ILE A 51 2.55 10.31 -6.86
C ILE A 51 3.11 9.13 -7.64
N ILE A 52 3.93 9.41 -8.66
CA ILE A 52 4.58 8.38 -9.47
C ILE A 52 6.07 8.43 -9.17
N ASN A 53 6.53 7.46 -8.38
CA ASN A 53 7.93 7.26 -8.12
C ASN A 53 8.51 6.40 -9.24
N ALA A 54 9.15 7.08 -10.21
CA ALA A 54 9.85 6.42 -11.29
C ALA A 54 11.25 6.00 -10.84
N GLY A 55 11.39 4.74 -10.45
CA GLY A 55 12.67 4.10 -10.21
C GLY A 55 12.72 2.85 -11.06
N GLY A 56 13.54 2.87 -12.12
CA GLY A 56 13.81 1.67 -12.90
C GLY A 56 14.22 0.51 -11.97
N PRO A 57 14.07 -0.75 -12.42
CA PRO A 57 14.27 -1.89 -11.56
C PRO A 57 15.68 -1.78 -10.98
N MET A 58 15.79 -1.86 -9.65
CA MET A 58 17.10 -1.94 -9.04
C MET A 58 17.79 -3.14 -9.67
N ASP A 59 18.96 -2.94 -10.27
CA ASP A 59 19.77 -4.06 -10.75
C ASP A 59 20.21 -4.88 -9.53
N LEU A 60 19.43 -5.92 -9.23
CA LEU A 60 19.69 -6.83 -8.13
C LEU A 60 20.67 -7.93 -8.53
N LYS A 61 21.11 -8.04 -9.80
CA LYS A 61 21.93 -9.17 -10.28
C LYS A 61 23.23 -9.34 -9.50
N ASN A 62 23.78 -8.24 -8.97
CA ASN A 62 25.05 -8.24 -8.24
C ASN A 62 24.90 -7.82 -6.76
N ARG A 63 23.69 -7.85 -6.20
CA ARG A 63 23.47 -7.51 -4.79
C ARG A 63 23.36 -8.77 -3.93
N PRO A 64 23.86 -8.75 -2.68
CA PRO A 64 23.57 -9.80 -1.72
C PRO A 64 22.05 -10.02 -1.58
N PRO A 65 21.60 -11.25 -1.33
CA PRO A 65 20.19 -11.52 -1.06
C PRO A 65 19.67 -10.61 0.05
N ALA A 66 18.60 -9.87 -0.23
CA ALA A 66 17.96 -8.96 0.71
C ALA A 66 16.48 -9.34 0.89
N ALA A 67 15.89 -8.89 1.99
CA ALA A 67 14.46 -9.10 2.29
C ALA A 67 13.50 -8.26 1.42
N VAL A 68 14.02 -7.53 0.43
CA VAL A 68 13.24 -6.68 -0.47
C VAL A 68 12.27 -7.55 -1.28
N HIS A 69 11.02 -7.09 -1.42
CA HIS A 69 10.00 -7.79 -2.20
C HIS A 69 10.51 -8.11 -3.62
N PRO A 70 10.43 -9.36 -4.12
CA PRO A 70 11.00 -9.75 -5.42
C PRO A 70 10.55 -8.90 -6.61
N ALA A 71 9.29 -8.44 -6.60
CA ALA A 71 8.73 -7.59 -7.64
C ALA A 71 9.52 -6.29 -7.89
N TRP A 72 10.26 -5.74 -6.91
CA TRP A 72 11.09 -4.54 -7.09
C TRP A 72 12.10 -4.66 -8.25
N SER A 73 12.58 -5.86 -8.55
CA SER A 73 13.49 -6.14 -9.67
C SER A 73 12.84 -6.03 -11.05
N THR A 74 11.52 -5.94 -11.10
CA THR A 74 10.71 -5.88 -12.32
C THR A 74 9.79 -4.68 -12.38
N THR A 75 9.71 -3.89 -11.30
CA THR A 75 8.93 -2.66 -11.20
C THR A 75 9.64 -1.52 -11.91
N TYR A 76 8.91 -0.74 -12.71
CA TYR A 76 9.39 0.52 -13.28
C TYR A 76 8.86 1.71 -12.48
N TRP A 77 7.57 1.69 -12.10
CA TRP A 77 6.95 2.74 -11.30
C TRP A 77 6.33 2.16 -10.04
N GLN A 78 6.41 2.91 -8.95
CA GLN A 78 5.45 2.80 -7.86
C GLN A 78 4.45 3.96 -8.02
N VAL A 79 3.17 3.63 -8.10
CA VAL A 79 2.08 4.61 -8.18
C VAL A 79 1.39 4.65 -6.81
N THR A 80 1.38 5.82 -6.20
CA THR A 80 0.82 6.06 -4.87
C THR A 80 -0.37 7.01 -4.98
N TYR A 81 -1.49 6.60 -4.40
CA TYR A 81 -2.66 7.43 -4.20
C TYR A 81 -2.66 7.92 -2.76
N SER A 82 -2.89 9.22 -2.57
CA SER A 82 -2.96 9.78 -1.23
C SER A 82 -4.05 10.82 -1.13
N THR A 83 -4.62 10.91 0.07
CA THR A 83 -5.55 11.98 0.43
C THR A 83 -5.06 12.65 1.70
N GLY A 84 -4.88 13.97 1.60
CA GLY A 84 -4.44 14.83 2.68
C GLY A 84 -5.50 15.02 3.77
N TRP A 85 -5.05 15.41 4.96
CA TRP A 85 -5.92 15.74 6.09
C TRP A 85 -5.90 17.25 6.32
N THR A 86 -7.06 17.84 6.60
CA THR A 86 -7.15 19.20 7.14
C THR A 86 -7.71 19.17 8.55
N LYS A 87 -7.43 20.23 9.34
CA LYS A 87 -7.78 20.29 10.77
C LYS A 87 -9.26 20.04 11.07
N ASN A 88 -10.16 20.29 10.12
CA ASN A 88 -11.60 20.18 10.32
C ASN A 88 -12.22 18.91 9.73
N LEU A 89 -11.42 18.02 9.13
CA LEU A 89 -11.90 16.84 8.41
C LEU A 89 -12.72 15.89 9.30
N ALA A 90 -12.29 15.72 10.56
CA ALA A 90 -12.98 14.87 11.53
C ALA A 90 -14.37 15.41 11.89
N ALA A 91 -14.54 16.73 11.97
CA ALA A 91 -15.82 17.38 12.27
C ALA A 91 -16.85 17.20 11.14
N LEU A 92 -16.39 16.88 9.92
CA LEU A 92 -17.26 16.61 8.78
C LEU A 92 -17.77 15.16 8.74
N GLY A 93 -17.24 14.26 9.57
CA GLY A 93 -17.67 12.86 9.59
C GLY A 93 -17.30 12.05 8.34
N ILE A 94 -16.51 12.60 7.42
CA ILE A 94 -16.18 11.98 6.12
C ILE A 94 -14.91 11.11 6.15
N THR A 95 -14.20 11.02 7.29
CA THR A 95 -12.97 10.22 7.41
C THR A 95 -13.11 8.77 6.91
N PRO A 96 -14.19 8.01 7.22
CA PRO A 96 -14.34 6.65 6.73
C PRO A 96 -14.52 6.58 5.22
N ILE A 97 -15.16 7.59 4.62
CA ILE A 97 -15.35 7.69 3.16
C ILE A 97 -13.98 7.86 2.50
N LEU A 98 -13.18 8.81 2.98
CA LEU A 98 -11.84 9.07 2.45
C LEU A 98 -10.89 7.86 2.64
N ALA A 99 -11.07 7.10 3.72
CA ALA A 99 -10.35 5.83 3.92
C ALA A 99 -10.74 4.79 2.88
N ALA A 100 -12.04 4.64 2.60
CA ALA A 100 -12.54 3.72 1.59
C ALA A 100 -12.07 4.13 0.19
N ASP A 101 -12.16 5.41 -0.16
CA ASP A 101 -11.76 5.97 -1.46
C ASP A 101 -10.27 5.71 -1.73
N VAL A 102 -9.39 6.04 -0.77
CA VAL A 102 -7.95 5.77 -0.90
C VAL A 102 -7.65 4.27 -0.98
N SER A 103 -8.35 3.43 -0.21
CA SER A 103 -8.15 1.97 -0.24
C SER A 103 -8.60 1.37 -1.58
N ALA A 104 -9.62 1.97 -2.21
CA ALA A 104 -10.16 1.55 -3.50
C ALA A 104 -9.37 2.09 -4.70
N ALA A 105 -8.71 3.25 -4.57
CA ALA A 105 -7.93 3.90 -5.62
C ALA A 105 -6.95 3.00 -6.39
N PRO A 106 -6.19 2.06 -5.76
CA PRO A 106 -5.28 1.19 -6.49
C PRO A 106 -5.98 0.01 -7.20
N ASN A 107 -7.30 -0.20 -7.04
CA ASN A 107 -8.00 -1.36 -7.61
C ASN A 107 -7.87 -1.49 -9.14
N PRO A 108 -7.95 -0.41 -9.94
CA PRO A 108 -7.69 -0.51 -11.38
C PRO A 108 -6.27 -1.02 -11.68
N LEU A 109 -5.27 -0.62 -10.89
CA LEU A 109 -3.91 -1.15 -11.03
C LEU A 109 -3.78 -2.57 -10.50
N ARG A 110 -4.46 -2.94 -9.41
CA ARG A 110 -4.47 -4.33 -8.89
C ARG A 110 -4.96 -5.32 -9.94
N ALA A 111 -5.88 -4.92 -10.81
CA ALA A 111 -6.37 -5.77 -11.90
C ALA A 111 -5.31 -6.03 -13.00
N LEU A 112 -4.27 -5.19 -13.08
CA LEU A 112 -3.24 -5.23 -14.11
C LEU A 112 -1.88 -5.71 -13.59
N THR A 113 -1.70 -5.79 -12.28
CA THR A 113 -0.39 -6.05 -11.66
C THR A 113 -0.43 -7.24 -10.70
N PRO A 114 0.71 -7.92 -10.50
CA PRO A 114 0.83 -8.91 -9.43
C PRO A 114 0.55 -8.32 -8.05
N SER A 115 0.39 -9.19 -7.06
CA SER A 115 0.20 -8.73 -5.70
C SER A 115 1.49 -8.15 -5.11
N ALA A 116 1.75 -6.86 -5.31
CA ALA A 116 2.97 -6.22 -4.82
C ALA A 116 2.80 -4.69 -4.62
N THR A 117 3.27 -4.21 -3.48
CA THR A 117 3.32 -2.78 -3.13
C THR A 117 4.43 -2.48 -2.15
N TYR A 118 4.76 -1.20 -1.99
CA TYR A 118 5.75 -0.77 -1.00
C TYR A 118 5.10 -0.69 0.37
N LEU A 119 5.52 -1.54 1.30
CA LEU A 119 4.92 -1.65 2.64
C LEU A 119 4.81 -0.31 3.39
N ASN A 120 5.78 0.59 3.21
CA ASN A 120 5.80 1.90 3.90
C ASN A 120 4.80 2.90 3.31
N GLU A 121 4.30 2.66 2.10
CA GLU A 121 3.31 3.48 1.40
C GLU A 121 2.14 2.60 0.91
N GLY A 122 1.90 1.49 1.60
CA GLY A 122 0.84 0.54 1.30
C GLY A 122 -0.48 0.93 1.96
N ASP A 123 -1.56 0.33 1.49
CA ASP A 123 -2.85 0.45 2.16
C ASP A 123 -2.79 -0.25 3.53
N VAL A 124 -3.18 0.46 4.60
CA VAL A 124 -3.32 -0.11 5.94
C VAL A 124 -4.34 -1.25 5.98
N ASN A 125 -5.30 -1.25 5.06
CA ASN A 125 -6.34 -2.26 4.89
C ASN A 125 -6.02 -3.33 3.84
N GLU A 126 -4.77 -3.40 3.35
CA GLU A 126 -4.34 -4.40 2.37
C GLU A 126 -4.71 -5.83 2.81
N VAL A 127 -5.60 -6.48 2.06
CA VAL A 127 -6.17 -7.79 2.46
C VAL A 127 -5.11 -8.87 2.37
N ASN A 128 -4.37 -8.91 1.25
CA ASN A 128 -3.32 -9.90 1.00
C ASN A 128 -1.95 -9.35 1.39
N TRP A 129 -1.84 -8.66 2.53
CA TRP A 129 -0.66 -7.90 2.95
C TRP A 129 0.62 -8.74 3.03
N GLN A 130 0.55 -10.01 3.42
CA GLN A 130 1.72 -10.89 3.50
C GLN A 130 2.39 -11.01 2.13
N ASP A 131 1.60 -11.28 1.10
CA ASP A 131 2.07 -11.38 -0.27
C ASP A 131 2.39 -9.99 -0.84
N ALA A 132 1.49 -9.01 -0.67
CA ALA A 132 1.67 -7.68 -1.23
C ALA A 132 2.91 -6.93 -0.69
N PHE A 133 3.28 -7.11 0.59
CA PHE A 133 4.38 -6.41 1.23
C PHE A 133 5.69 -7.20 1.21
N PHE A 134 5.62 -8.54 1.31
CA PHE A 134 6.81 -9.39 1.47
C PHE A 134 6.96 -10.46 0.38
N GLY A 135 5.89 -10.80 -0.33
CA GLY A 135 5.88 -11.81 -1.39
C GLY A 135 6.42 -13.16 -0.92
N SER A 136 7.17 -13.84 -1.79
CA SER A 136 7.79 -15.13 -1.48
C SER A 136 8.81 -15.09 -0.35
N ASN A 137 9.22 -13.91 0.14
CA ASN A 137 10.12 -13.81 1.30
C ASN A 137 9.40 -14.03 2.63
N TYR A 138 8.06 -13.89 2.68
CA TYR A 138 7.31 -13.93 3.93
C TYR A 138 7.59 -15.17 4.80
N PRO A 139 7.59 -16.42 4.28
CA PRO A 139 7.83 -17.60 5.10
C PRO A 139 9.22 -17.59 5.78
N ARG A 140 10.25 -17.14 5.06
CA ARG A 140 11.61 -17.03 5.60
C ARG A 140 11.70 -15.92 6.64
N LEU A 141 11.06 -14.78 6.39
CA LEU A 141 11.01 -13.67 7.35
C LEU A 141 10.29 -14.08 8.63
N LEU A 142 9.20 -14.82 8.53
CA LEU A 142 8.47 -15.36 9.67
C LEU A 142 9.32 -16.35 10.48
N ALA A 143 10.06 -17.24 9.81
CA ALA A 143 10.97 -18.15 10.49
C ALA A 143 12.08 -17.41 11.28
N ILE A 144 12.64 -16.34 10.69
CA ILE A 144 13.62 -15.47 11.36
C ILE A 144 12.95 -14.77 12.56
N LYS A 145 11.77 -14.18 12.37
CA LYS A 145 11.00 -13.53 13.44
C LYS A 145 10.78 -14.48 14.62
N ASN A 146 10.35 -15.71 14.36
CA ASN A 146 10.12 -16.71 15.41
C ASN A 146 11.40 -17.18 16.11
N THR A 147 12.57 -17.04 15.46
CA THR A 147 13.87 -17.36 16.07
C THR A 147 14.31 -16.27 17.06
N PHE A 148 14.13 -15.00 16.69
CA PHE A 148 14.64 -13.86 17.45
C PHE A 148 13.60 -13.21 18.37
N ASP A 149 12.31 -13.38 18.09
CA ASP A 149 11.19 -12.87 18.86
C ASP A 149 10.05 -13.92 18.94
N PRO A 150 10.31 -15.06 19.63
CA PRO A 150 9.36 -16.19 19.71
C PRO A 150 8.07 -15.85 20.44
N THR A 151 8.08 -14.82 21.30
CA THR A 151 6.90 -14.33 22.04
C THR A 151 6.19 -13.17 21.34
N ASN A 152 6.68 -12.78 20.15
CA ASN A 152 6.13 -11.71 19.30
C ASN A 152 6.00 -10.34 20.01
N VAL A 153 6.96 -10.02 20.88
CA VAL A 153 7.03 -8.75 21.64
C VAL A 153 6.95 -7.56 20.68
N PHE A 154 7.70 -7.61 19.58
CA PHE A 154 7.75 -6.55 18.58
C PHE A 154 6.72 -6.79 17.47
N THR A 155 5.44 -6.66 17.79
CA THR A 155 4.36 -6.72 16.81
C THR A 155 4.04 -5.34 16.24
N VAL A 156 3.80 -5.28 14.94
CA VAL A 156 3.33 -4.06 14.24
C VAL A 156 2.18 -4.45 13.31
N TRP A 157 1.24 -3.53 13.10
CA TRP A 157 0.09 -3.77 12.23
C TRP A 157 0.53 -4.29 10.85
N LYS A 158 0.06 -5.48 10.46
CA LYS A 158 0.41 -6.16 9.21
C LYS A 158 1.92 -6.28 8.95
N GLY A 159 2.71 -6.37 10.01
CA GLY A 159 4.11 -6.75 9.98
C GLY A 159 4.32 -8.26 9.93
N VAL A 160 5.58 -8.69 9.76
CA VAL A 160 5.95 -10.11 9.86
C VAL A 160 5.59 -10.65 11.25
N GLY A 161 4.80 -11.72 11.30
CA GLY A 161 4.31 -12.29 12.56
C GLY A 161 3.11 -11.56 13.18
N TRP A 162 2.53 -10.55 12.49
CA TRP A 162 1.27 -9.95 12.94
C TRP A 162 0.16 -11.01 12.91
N VAL A 163 -0.63 -11.02 13.97
CA VAL A 163 -1.81 -11.86 14.14
C VAL A 163 -2.98 -10.96 14.46
N GLU A 164 -4.11 -11.16 13.77
CA GLU A 164 -5.35 -10.50 14.12
C GLU A 164 -5.83 -11.08 15.45
N LYS A 165 -5.90 -10.23 16.47
CA LYS A 165 -6.39 -10.58 17.81
C LYS A 165 -7.83 -10.09 17.95
N ALA A 166 -8.66 -10.88 18.63
CA ALA A 166 -10.08 -10.61 18.78
C ALA A 166 -10.36 -9.39 19.69
N ASP A 167 -9.45 -9.08 20.61
CA ASP A 167 -9.52 -7.89 21.47
C ASP A 167 -8.24 -7.05 21.34
N SER A 168 -8.42 -5.73 21.33
CA SER A 168 -7.37 -4.73 21.49
C SER A 168 -6.53 -4.91 22.77
N SER A 169 -7.13 -5.43 23.84
CA SER A 169 -6.46 -5.73 25.12
C SER A 169 -5.41 -6.83 24.99
N ASP A 170 -5.53 -7.71 23.98
CA ASP A 170 -4.54 -8.75 23.72
C ASP A 170 -3.22 -8.19 23.16
N TYR A 171 -3.18 -6.92 22.75
CA TYR A 171 -1.93 -6.24 22.40
C TYR A 171 -1.24 -5.58 23.60
N CYS A 172 -1.86 -5.60 24.79
CA CYS A 172 -1.26 -5.15 26.03
C CYS A 172 -0.46 -6.31 26.66
N TYR A 173 0.85 -6.13 26.85
CA TYR A 173 1.61 -6.99 27.74
C TYR A 173 1.24 -6.61 29.18
N TYR A 174 0.50 -7.47 29.88
CA TYR A 174 0.31 -7.31 31.31
C TYR A 174 1.67 -7.52 31.99
N GLU A 175 2.16 -6.50 32.71
CA GLU A 175 3.25 -6.67 33.66
C GLU A 175 2.73 -7.57 34.79
N THR A 176 3.08 -8.85 34.77
CA THR A 176 3.09 -9.63 36.00
C THR A 176 4.41 -9.33 36.72
N ILE A 177 4.35 -8.40 37.67
CA ILE A 177 5.37 -8.20 38.71
C ILE A 177 5.20 -9.31 39.77
#